data_AF-A0A945RST7-F1
#
_entry.id   AF-A0A945RST7-F1
#
_cell.length_a   1.000
_cell.length_b   1.000
_cell.length_c   1.000
_cell.angle_alpha   90.00
_cell.angle_beta   90.00
_cell.angle_gamma   90.00
#
_symmetry.space_group_name_H-M   'P 1'
#
loop_
_entity.id
_entity.type
_entity.pdbx_description
1 polymer ?
#
loop_
_entity_poly.entity_id
_entity_poly.type
_entity_poly.pdbx_seq_one_letter_code
_entity_poly.pdbx_strand_id
1 'polypeptide(L)'
;MFTDGFLSLFKDAVLFGFVDNGVMLAGAFFGLGLEKYLPKRFQVGLGAIIGAGFGNTVSDFMGGAVSLNWALAFGTALGCLIAMVMIPVIHKIKNKI
;
A
#
# COMPACT_ATOMS: atom_id res chain seq x y z
N MET A 1 -20.71 -23.88 15.62
CA MET A 1 -21.38 -22.56 15.46
C MET A 1 -20.45 -21.39 15.78
N PHE A 2 -19.80 -21.31 16.97
CA PHE A 2 -18.83 -20.24 17.27
C PHE A 2 -17.49 -20.41 16.51
N THR A 3 -17.02 -21.65 16.39
CA THR A 3 -15.77 -22.01 15.70
C THR A 3 -15.82 -21.79 14.20
N ASP A 4 -16.98 -22.04 13.57
CA ASP A 4 -17.16 -21.94 12.12
C ASP A 4 -17.16 -20.47 11.66
N GLY A 5 -17.79 -19.59 12.43
CA GLY A 5 -17.76 -18.14 12.19
C GLY A 5 -16.36 -17.55 12.35
N PHE A 6 -15.63 -17.98 13.38
CA PHE A 6 -14.23 -17.59 13.55
C PHE A 6 -13.34 -18.06 12.39
N LEU A 7 -13.47 -19.32 11.96
CA LEU A 7 -12.66 -19.87 10.87
C LEU A 7 -12.92 -19.14 9.55
N SER A 8 -14.17 -18.75 9.28
CA SER A 8 -14.53 -17.96 8.10
C SER A 8 -13.87 -16.60 8.16
N LEU A 9 -14.06 -15.86 9.26
CA LEU A 9 -13.48 -14.52 9.44
C LEU A 9 -11.95 -14.56 9.33
N PHE A 10 -11.32 -15.57 9.92
CA PHE A 10 -9.87 -15.74 9.86
C PHE A 10 -9.38 -15.94 8.41
N LYS A 11 -10.06 -16.80 7.63
CA LYS A 11 -9.71 -17.02 6.21
C LYS A 11 -9.85 -15.74 5.38
N ASP A 12 -10.95 -15.01 5.57
CA ASP A 12 -11.21 -13.76 4.85
C ASP A 12 -10.15 -12.70 5.20
N ALA A 13 -9.78 -12.58 6.48
CA ALA A 13 -8.73 -11.68 6.94
C ALA A 13 -7.34 -12.04 6.39
N VAL A 14 -7.00 -13.34 6.32
CA VAL A 14 -5.74 -13.81 5.72
C VAL A 14 -5.71 -13.51 4.23
N LEU A 15 -6.82 -13.74 3.51
CA LEU A 15 -6.91 -13.45 2.09
C LEU A 15 -6.79 -11.95 1.82
N PHE A 16 -7.50 -11.12 2.59
CA PHE A 16 -7.38 -9.67 2.54
C PHE A 16 -5.92 -9.24 2.74
N GLY A 17 -5.29 -9.70 3.84
CA GLY A 17 -3.92 -9.31 4.18
C GLY A 17 -2.88 -9.78 3.16
N PHE A 18 -3.10 -10.92 2.51
CA PHE A 18 -2.23 -11.39 1.43
C PHE A 18 -2.32 -10.51 0.18
N VAL A 19 -3.54 -10.17 -0.25
CA VAL A 19 -3.76 -9.30 -1.41
C VAL A 19 -3.19 -7.91 -1.14
N ASP A 20 -3.47 -7.36 0.04
CA ASP A 20 -3.02 -6.04 0.45
C ASP A 20 -1.47 -5.93 0.44
N ASN A 21 -0.79 -6.79 1.21
CA ASN A 21 0.67 -6.72 1.28
C ASN A 21 1.35 -7.17 -0.02
N GLY A 22 0.78 -8.12 -0.75
CA GLY A 22 1.36 -8.65 -1.98
C GLY A 22 1.41 -7.60 -3.09
N VAL A 23 0.32 -6.85 -3.29
CA VAL A 23 0.24 -5.79 -4.30
C VAL A 23 1.10 -4.58 -3.90
N MET A 24 1.13 -4.22 -2.60
CA MET A 24 2.04 -3.19 -2.08
C MET A 24 3.51 -3.54 -2.40
N LEU A 25 3.95 -4.77 -2.10
CA LEU A 25 5.33 -5.21 -2.37
C LEU A 25 5.66 -5.15 -3.86
N ALA A 26 4.75 -5.60 -4.72
CA ALA A 26 4.93 -5.50 -6.18
C ALA A 26 5.13 -4.04 -6.62
N GLY A 27 4.31 -3.11 -6.08
CA GLY A 27 4.46 -1.68 -6.31
C GLY A 27 5.81 -1.13 -5.82
N ALA A 28 6.26 -1.52 -4.64
CA ALA A 28 7.55 -1.10 -4.07
C ALA A 28 8.73 -1.55 -4.94
N PHE A 29 8.76 -2.83 -5.34
CA PHE A 29 9.82 -3.37 -6.20
C PHE A 29 9.79 -2.75 -7.60
N PHE A 30 8.60 -2.50 -8.15
CA PHE A 30 8.46 -1.81 -9.43
C PHE A 30 8.99 -0.37 -9.33
N GLY A 31 8.65 0.35 -8.26
CA GLY A 31 9.15 1.69 -7.99
C GLY A 31 10.66 1.75 -7.83
N LEU A 32 11.26 0.80 -7.11
CA LEU A 32 12.71 0.65 -7.00
C LEU A 32 13.35 0.40 -8.37
N GLY A 33 12.70 -0.42 -9.21
CA GLY A 33 13.13 -0.69 -10.57
C GLY A 33 13.03 0.52 -11.51
N LEU A 34 12.04 1.40 -11.31
CA LEU A 34 11.89 2.65 -12.07
C LEU A 34 12.92 3.70 -11.66
N GLU A 35 13.34 3.69 -10.41
CA GLU A 35 14.25 4.68 -9.85
C GLU A 35 15.59 4.77 -10.63
N LYS A 36 16.06 3.64 -11.17
CA LYS A 36 17.29 3.59 -12.00
C LYS A 36 17.24 4.45 -13.26
N TYR A 37 16.03 4.80 -13.74
CA TYR A 37 15.83 5.66 -14.90
C TYR A 37 15.70 7.16 -14.54
N LEU A 38 15.58 7.48 -13.25
CA LEU A 38 15.53 8.86 -12.77
C LEU A 38 16.94 9.47 -12.62
N PRO A 39 17.09 10.80 -12.64
CA PRO A 39 18.35 11.47 -12.34
C PRO A 39 18.94 11.04 -10.99
N LYS A 40 20.28 10.96 -10.87
CA LYS A 40 20.99 10.50 -9.65
C LYS A 40 20.51 11.13 -8.34
N ARG A 41 20.08 12.40 -8.37
CA ARG A 41 19.53 13.11 -7.20
C ARG A 41 18.24 12.48 -6.63
N PHE A 42 17.53 11.70 -7.44
CA PHE A 42 16.29 11.02 -7.09
C PHE A 42 16.47 9.52 -6.85
N GLN A 43 17.71 9.01 -6.97
CA GLN A 43 18.06 7.60 -6.74
C GLN A 43 18.46 7.36 -5.27
N VAL A 44 17.55 7.66 -4.34
CA VAL A 44 17.75 7.61 -2.88
C VAL A 44 16.80 6.66 -2.15
N GLY A 45 16.11 5.79 -2.90
CA GLY A 45 14.97 4.98 -2.45
C GLY A 45 13.61 5.66 -2.65
N LEU A 46 13.56 6.79 -3.37
CA LEU A 46 12.32 7.55 -3.57
C LEU A 46 11.33 6.77 -4.45
N GLY A 47 11.82 6.07 -5.46
CA GLY A 47 11.00 5.24 -6.33
C GLY A 47 10.35 4.10 -5.54
N ALA A 48 11.09 3.46 -4.64
CA ALA A 48 10.53 2.45 -3.75
C ALA A 48 9.43 3.00 -2.83
N ILE A 49 9.62 4.18 -2.23
CA ILE A 49 8.64 4.81 -1.33
C ILE A 49 7.35 5.18 -2.09
N ILE A 50 7.49 5.81 -3.26
CA ILE A 50 6.34 6.19 -4.10
C ILE A 50 5.64 4.94 -4.62
N GLY A 51 6.40 3.96 -5.10
CA GLY A 51 5.88 2.68 -5.58
C GLY A 51 5.15 1.90 -4.47
N ALA A 52 5.68 1.90 -3.25
CA ALA A 52 5.02 1.31 -2.09
C ALA A 52 3.71 2.03 -1.76
N GLY A 53 3.69 3.38 -1.75
CA GLY A 53 2.48 4.14 -1.45
C GLY A 53 1.37 3.95 -2.49
N PHE A 54 1.71 3.98 -3.78
CA PHE A 54 0.76 3.68 -4.85
C PHE A 54 0.33 2.21 -4.84
N GLY A 55 1.28 1.29 -4.62
CA GLY A 55 1.00 -0.13 -4.44
C GLY A 55 0.01 -0.37 -3.31
N ASN A 56 0.22 0.30 -2.15
CA ASN A 56 -0.66 0.24 -0.98
C ASN A 56 -2.07 0.75 -1.28
N THR A 57 -2.19 1.82 -2.07
CA THR A 57 -3.51 2.35 -2.46
C THR A 57 -4.29 1.36 -3.33
N VAL A 58 -3.63 0.75 -4.31
CA VAL A 58 -4.24 -0.25 -5.19
C VAL A 58 -4.56 -1.51 -4.40
N SER A 59 -3.68 -1.89 -3.48
CA SER A 59 -3.82 -3.09 -2.67
C SER A 59 -4.96 -3.00 -1.67
N ASP A 60 -5.12 -1.86 -1.00
CA ASP A 60 -6.24 -1.54 -0.12
C ASP A 60 -7.58 -1.61 -0.85
N PHE A 61 -7.63 -1.04 -2.06
CA PHE A 61 -8.81 -1.14 -2.92
C PHE A 61 -9.13 -2.59 -3.28
N MET A 62 -8.12 -3.35 -3.70
CA MET A 62 -8.28 -4.75 -4.08
C MET A 62 -8.66 -5.65 -2.89
N GLY A 63 -8.06 -5.45 -1.71
CA GLY A 63 -8.40 -6.17 -0.48
C GLY A 63 -9.85 -5.91 -0.07
N GLY A 64 -10.27 -4.63 -0.08
CA GLY A 64 -11.66 -4.26 0.16
C GLY A 64 -12.63 -4.86 -0.86
N ALA A 65 -12.25 -4.90 -2.14
CA ALA A 65 -13.06 -5.50 -3.20
C ALA A 65 -13.19 -7.02 -3.06
N VAL A 66 -12.11 -7.72 -2.71
CA VAL A 66 -12.10 -9.19 -2.49
C VAL A 66 -12.93 -9.56 -1.26
N SER A 67 -12.99 -8.70 -0.25
CA SER A 67 -13.91 -8.85 0.89
C SER A 67 -15.36 -8.41 0.60
N LEU A 68 -15.68 -8.06 -0.66
CA LEU A 68 -16.99 -7.56 -1.12
C LEU A 68 -17.49 -6.34 -0.33
N ASN A 69 -16.57 -5.58 0.26
CA ASN A 69 -16.85 -4.39 1.06
C ASN A 69 -16.37 -3.14 0.33
N TRP A 70 -17.25 -2.57 -0.49
CA TRP A 70 -16.93 -1.40 -1.31
C TRP A 70 -16.65 -0.14 -0.48
N ALA A 71 -17.32 0.03 0.66
CA ALA A 71 -17.04 1.14 1.57
C ALA A 71 -15.61 1.05 2.12
N LEU A 72 -15.18 -0.16 2.50
CA LEU A 72 -13.80 -0.42 2.91
C LEU A 72 -12.84 -0.16 1.75
N ALA A 73 -13.09 -0.73 0.56
CA ALA A 73 -12.24 -0.59 -0.62
C ALA A 73 -11.95 0.87 -1.00
N PHE A 74 -13.00 1.69 -1.16
CA PHE A 74 -12.83 3.09 -1.52
C PHE A 74 -12.33 3.93 -0.34
N GLY A 75 -12.77 3.62 0.89
CA GLY A 75 -12.38 4.35 2.08
C GLY A 75 -10.90 4.21 2.41
N THR A 76 -10.35 3.00 2.39
CA THR A 76 -8.93 2.75 2.65
C THR A 76 -8.05 3.28 1.53
N ALA A 77 -8.45 3.09 0.27
CA ALA A 77 -7.73 3.63 -0.88
C ALA A 77 -7.64 5.17 -0.84
N LEU A 78 -8.75 5.88 -0.57
CA LEU A 78 -8.74 7.34 -0.41
C LEU A 78 -7.91 7.77 0.80
N GLY A 79 -8.02 7.06 1.93
CA GLY A 79 -7.21 7.30 3.12
C GLY A 79 -5.70 7.23 2.82
N CYS A 80 -5.28 6.22 2.06
CA CYS A 80 -3.89 6.05 1.64
C CYS A 80 -3.41 7.12 0.67
N LEU A 81 -4.25 7.55 -0.28
CA LEU A 81 -3.94 8.70 -1.14
C LEU A 81 -3.70 9.97 -0.33
N ILE A 82 -4.53 10.23 0.67
CA ILE A 82 -4.39 11.39 1.57
C ILE A 82 -3.08 11.27 2.38
N ALA A 83 -2.80 10.10 2.95
CA ALA A 83 -1.57 9.86 3.72
C ALA A 83 -0.30 10.02 2.87
N MET A 84 -0.34 9.66 1.59
CA MET A 84 0.80 9.84 0.67
C MET A 84 1.22 11.30 0.52
N VAL A 85 0.32 12.27 0.70
CA VAL A 85 0.67 13.70 0.72
C VAL A 85 1.67 14.04 1.82
N MET A 86 1.80 13.20 2.85
CA MET A 86 2.78 13.36 3.93
C MET A 86 4.21 12.98 3.53
N ILE A 87 4.42 12.21 2.45
CA ILE A 87 5.77 11.82 1.98
C ILE A 87 6.71 13.03 1.83
N PRO A 88 6.37 14.11 1.09
CA PRO A 88 7.24 15.28 0.97
C PRO A 88 7.48 15.99 2.30
N VAL A 89 6.51 15.98 3.22
CA VAL A 89 6.65 16.58 4.56
C VAL A 89 7.69 15.81 5.36
N ILE A 90 7.55 14.48 5.42
CA ILE A 90 8.48 13.59 6.13
C ILE A 90 9.89 13.69 5.53
N HIS A 91 10.01 13.71 4.19
CA HIS A 91 11.30 13.87 3.51
C HIS A 91 12.00 15.19 3.87
N LYS A 92 11.27 16.31 3.91
CA LYS A 92 11.82 17.62 4.32
C LYS A 92 12.28 17.65 5.77
N ILE A 93 11.58 16.97 6.68
CA ILE A 93 11.97 16.90 8.10
C ILE A 93 13.26 16.08 8.23
N LYS A 94 13.34 14.92 7.59
CA LYS A 94 14.53 14.04 7.65
C LYS A 94 15.79 14.72 7.13
N ASN A 95 15.70 15.54 6.07
CA ASN A 95 16.87 16.24 5.52
C ASN A 95 17.28 17.49 6.32
N LYS A 96 16.52 17.92 7.32
CA LYS A 96 16.85 19.05 8.21
C LYS A 96 17.55 18.63 9.51
N ILE A 97 17.51 17.34 9.85
CA ILE A 97 18.16 16.72 11.01
C ILE A 97 19.47 16.11 10.52
#